data_AF-W6KJU9-F1
#
_entry.id   AF-W6KJU9-F1
#
_cell.length_a   1.000
_cell.length_b   1.000
_cell.length_c   1.000
_cell.angle_alpha   90.00
_cell.angle_beta   90.00
_cell.angle_gamma   90.00
#
_symmetry.space_group_name_H-M   'P 1'
#
loop_
_entity.id
_entity.type
_entity.pdbx_description
1 polymer ?
#
loop_
_entity_poly.entity_id
_entity_poly.type
_entity_poly.pdbx_seq_one_letter_code
_entity_poly.pdbx_strand_id
1 'polypeptide(L)'
;MKQANRWIMISLAAALGGCSYVDAYEEGVADYEPVYCYQSLGEITCHREPNHRDSKRLVNYYGAHPSRYDVPDPVEAPEPQAPKPAGYYVMTPEPVPDGGTLVQVYGEE
;
A
#
# COMPACT_ATOMS: atom_id res chain seq x y z
N MET A 1 -7.64 53.27 -10.14
CA MET A 1 -7.53 52.12 -11.08
C MET A 1 -6.85 50.89 -10.48
N LYS A 2 -5.70 50.99 -9.77
CA LYS A 2 -5.00 49.82 -9.20
C LYS A 2 -5.80 49.00 -8.18
N GLN A 3 -6.65 49.66 -7.38
CA GLN A 3 -7.46 48.99 -6.34
C GLN A 3 -8.59 48.14 -6.93
N ALA A 4 -9.28 48.62 -7.97
CA ALA A 4 -10.37 47.89 -8.62
C ALA A 4 -9.88 46.62 -9.32
N ASN A 5 -8.74 46.67 -10.02
CA ASN A 5 -8.14 45.48 -10.62
C ASN A 5 -7.74 44.43 -9.58
N ARG A 6 -7.31 44.85 -8.38
CA ARG A 6 -6.93 43.92 -7.32
C ARG A 6 -8.13 43.16 -6.77
N TRP A 7 -9.28 43.82 -6.61
CA TRP A 7 -10.53 43.18 -6.18
C TRP A 7 -11.12 42.26 -7.25
N ILE A 8 -11.05 42.65 -8.54
CA ILE A 8 -11.50 41.80 -9.64
C ILE A 8 -10.69 40.50 -9.69
N MET A 9 -9.36 40.58 -9.55
CA MET A 9 -8.50 39.40 -9.57
C MET A 9 -8.72 38.50 -8.35
N ILE A 10 -8.96 39.06 -7.15
CA ILE A 10 -9.24 38.29 -5.94
C ILE A 10 -10.60 37.59 -6.05
N SER A 11 -11.65 38.28 -6.52
CA SER A 11 -12.96 37.67 -6.73
C SER A 11 -12.94 36.59 -7.80
N LEU A 12 -12.19 36.78 -8.88
CA LEU A 12 -12.03 35.77 -9.94
C LEU A 12 -11.30 34.52 -9.42
N ALA A 13 -10.23 34.70 -8.63
CA ALA A 13 -9.51 33.59 -8.02
C ALA A 13 -10.38 32.80 -7.02
N ALA A 14 -11.20 33.51 -6.23
CA ALA A 14 -12.14 32.87 -5.31
C ALA A 14 -13.26 32.12 -6.05
N ALA A 15 -13.77 32.65 -7.16
CA ALA A 15 -14.79 31.99 -7.96
C ALA A 15 -14.25 30.73 -8.68
N LEU A 16 -13.00 30.74 -9.11
CA LEU A 16 -12.36 29.58 -9.77
C LEU A 16 -11.94 28.48 -8.77
N GLY A 17 -11.66 28.84 -7.52
CA GLY A 17 -11.23 27.88 -6.49
C GLY A 17 -12.36 27.09 -5.80
N GLY A 18 -13.63 27.44 -6.03
CA GLY A 18 -14.77 26.91 -5.28
C GLY A 18 -15.38 25.59 -5.79
N CYS A 19 -14.96 25.08 -6.95
CA CYS A 19 -15.68 24.00 -7.66
C CYS A 19 -14.93 22.66 -7.77
N SER A 20 -14.15 22.23 -6.78
CA SER A 20 -13.35 20.99 -6.89
C SER A 20 -13.58 19.96 -5.77
N TYR A 21 -14.81 19.80 -5.29
CA TYR A 21 -15.06 18.86 -4.19
C TYR A 21 -15.39 17.43 -4.65
N VAL A 22 -15.96 17.28 -5.85
CA VAL A 22 -16.31 15.99 -6.46
C VAL A 22 -15.77 15.99 -7.88
N ASP A 23 -14.96 14.98 -8.20
CA ASP A 23 -14.49 14.78 -9.58
C ASP A 23 -15.70 14.34 -10.42
N ALA A 24 -15.89 14.91 -11.61
CA ALA A 24 -16.98 14.53 -12.51
C ALA A 24 -16.93 13.03 -12.87
N TYR A 25 -15.75 12.42 -12.75
CA TYR A 25 -15.58 10.98 -12.81
C TYR A 25 -16.30 10.25 -11.67
N GLU A 26 -16.08 10.64 -10.40
CA GLU A 26 -16.68 10.00 -9.22
C GLU A 26 -18.21 10.05 -9.29
N GLU A 27 -18.77 11.16 -9.80
CA GLU A 27 -20.21 11.32 -10.00
C GLU A 27 -20.76 10.36 -11.08
N GLY A 28 -20.00 10.14 -12.16
CA GLY A 28 -20.40 9.21 -13.24
C GLY A 28 -20.27 7.72 -12.90
N VAL A 29 -19.51 7.38 -11.84
CA VAL A 29 -19.30 6.00 -11.40
C VAL A 29 -19.92 5.70 -10.04
N ALA A 30 -20.64 6.65 -9.44
CA ALA A 30 -21.23 6.54 -8.11
C ALA A 30 -22.26 5.40 -7.98
N ASP A 31 -22.98 5.10 -9.06
CA ASP A 31 -24.04 4.08 -9.08
C ASP A 31 -23.51 2.65 -9.29
N TYR A 32 -22.21 2.49 -9.51
CA TYR A 32 -21.62 1.19 -9.79
C TYR A 32 -20.91 0.61 -8.57
N GLU A 33 -20.80 -0.73 -8.53
CA GLU A 33 -20.08 -1.42 -7.47
C GLU A 33 -18.60 -1.02 -7.46
N PRO A 34 -18.07 -0.49 -6.34
CA PRO A 34 -16.69 -0.05 -6.27
C PRO A 34 -15.72 -1.24 -6.31
N VAL A 35 -14.57 -1.03 -6.94
CA VAL A 35 -13.52 -2.05 -7.05
C VAL A 35 -12.15 -1.41 -6.83
N TYR A 36 -11.38 -1.97 -5.89
CA TYR A 36 -10.06 -1.49 -5.50
C TYR A 36 -9.02 -2.59 -5.76
N CYS A 37 -8.09 -2.36 -6.68
CA CYS A 37 -7.10 -3.36 -7.09
C CYS A 37 -5.71 -2.99 -6.58
N TYR A 38 -5.03 -3.97 -5.98
CA TYR A 38 -3.72 -3.81 -5.34
C TYR A 38 -2.70 -4.81 -5.89
N GLN A 39 -1.45 -4.38 -6.01
CA GLN A 39 -0.34 -5.23 -6.43
C GLN A 39 0.12 -6.15 -5.28
N SER A 40 -0.11 -7.44 -5.40
CA SER A 40 0.50 -8.46 -4.53
C SER A 40 1.86 -8.92 -5.08
N LEU A 41 2.51 -9.88 -4.42
CA LEU A 41 3.80 -10.41 -4.87
C LEU A 41 3.71 -11.22 -6.19
N GLY A 42 2.54 -11.80 -6.51
CA GLY A 42 2.38 -12.66 -7.68
C GLY A 42 1.25 -12.26 -8.63
N GLU A 43 0.31 -11.43 -8.18
CA GLU A 43 -0.89 -11.07 -8.95
C GLU A 43 -1.48 -9.73 -8.51
N ILE A 44 -2.51 -9.26 -9.22
CA ILE A 44 -3.34 -8.13 -8.80
C ILE A 44 -4.57 -8.69 -8.07
N THR A 45 -4.79 -8.25 -6.84
CA THR A 45 -5.95 -8.66 -6.04
C THR A 45 -6.92 -7.49 -5.94
N CYS A 46 -8.20 -7.73 -6.25
CA CYS A 46 -9.23 -6.69 -6.24
C CYS A 46 -10.27 -6.96 -5.13
N HIS A 47 -10.69 -5.89 -4.46
CA HIS A 47 -11.61 -5.90 -3.34
C HIS A 47 -12.76 -4.91 -3.59
N ARG A 48 -13.91 -5.14 -2.94
CA ARG A 48 -15.04 -4.19 -2.97
C ARG A 48 -14.83 -3.00 -2.04
N GLU A 49 -14.02 -3.20 -1.00
CA GLU A 49 -13.66 -2.17 -0.02
C GLU A 49 -12.15 -1.88 -0.10
N PRO A 50 -11.74 -0.65 0.24
CA PRO A 50 -10.32 -0.29 0.24
C PRO A 50 -9.54 -1.08 1.29
N ASN A 51 -8.49 -1.77 0.85
CA ASN A 51 -7.54 -2.41 1.75
C ASN A 51 -6.48 -1.41 2.20
N HIS A 52 -6.66 -0.84 3.39
CA HIS A 52 -5.76 0.17 3.94
C HIS A 52 -4.33 -0.34 4.22
N ARG A 53 -4.18 -1.64 4.52
CA ARG A 53 -2.87 -2.28 4.75
C ARG A 53 -1.97 -2.16 3.52
N ASP A 54 -2.55 -2.31 2.33
CA ASP A 54 -1.83 -2.32 1.05
C ASP A 54 -1.98 -1.00 0.28
N SER A 55 -2.40 0.08 0.94
CA SER A 55 -2.62 1.41 0.34
C SER A 55 -1.50 1.90 -0.58
N LYS A 56 -0.23 1.61 -0.26
CA LYS A 56 0.95 1.98 -1.08
C LYS A 56 1.09 1.19 -2.39
N ARG A 57 0.28 0.15 -2.59
CA ARG A 57 0.32 -0.79 -3.70
C ARG A 57 -0.94 -0.71 -4.56
N LEU A 58 -1.76 0.33 -4.38
CA LEU A 58 -2.94 0.55 -5.20
C LEU A 58 -2.52 0.75 -6.67
N VAL A 59 -3.03 -0.09 -7.56
CA VAL A 59 -2.75 0.00 -9.00
C VAL A 59 -3.86 0.73 -9.73
N ASN A 60 -5.11 0.52 -9.33
CA ASN A 60 -6.28 1.19 -9.86
C ASN A 60 -7.46 1.07 -8.90
N TYR A 61 -8.44 1.96 -9.05
CA TYR A 61 -9.72 1.87 -8.37
C TYR A 61 -10.85 2.34 -9.28
N TYR A 62 -12.06 1.91 -8.96
CA TYR A 62 -13.29 2.32 -9.58
C TYR A 62 -14.28 2.68 -8.46
N GLY A 63 -14.84 3.89 -8.49
CA GLY A 63 -15.60 4.47 -7.37
C GLY A 63 -14.83 5.58 -6.65
N ALA A 64 -15.22 5.88 -5.41
CA ALA A 64 -14.58 6.92 -4.60
C ALA A 64 -13.13 6.57 -4.23
N HIS A 65 -12.24 7.56 -4.22
CA HIS A 65 -10.84 7.35 -3.86
C HIS A 65 -10.66 6.75 -2.44
N PRO A 66 -9.76 5.77 -2.23
CA PRO A 66 -9.57 5.09 -0.93
C PRO A 66 -9.28 6.01 0.25
N SER A 67 -8.73 7.20 0.01
CA SER A 67 -8.44 8.19 1.07
C SER A 67 -9.69 8.86 1.66
N ARG A 68 -10.88 8.63 1.08
CA ARG A 68 -12.16 9.10 1.63
C ARG A 68 -12.62 8.23 2.81
N TYR A 69 -12.07 7.03 2.96
CA TYR A 69 -12.46 6.07 3.98
C TYR A 69 -11.54 6.14 5.19
N ASP A 70 -12.13 5.95 6.38
CA ASP A 70 -11.38 5.94 7.63
C ASP A 70 -10.44 4.74 7.69
N VAL A 71 -9.19 5.00 8.10
CA VAL A 71 -8.21 3.95 8.30
C VAL A 71 -8.56 3.22 9.60
N PRO A 72 -8.74 1.89 9.58
CA PRO A 72 -9.06 1.14 10.80
C PRO A 72 -7.92 1.24 11.81
N ASP A 73 -8.27 1.22 13.10
CA ASP A 73 -7.30 1.26 14.18
C ASP A 73 -6.30 0.09 14.06
N PRO A 74 -5.00 0.33 14.33
CA PRO A 74 -4.00 -0.74 14.33
C PRO A 74 -4.39 -1.86 15.29
N VAL A 75 -4.41 -3.10 14.78
CA VAL A 75 -4.59 -4.28 15.64
C VAL A 75 -3.40 -4.37 16.60
N GLU A 76 -3.66 -4.53 17.89
CA GLU A 76 -2.62 -4.72 18.90
C GLU A 76 -1.79 -5.96 18.55
N ALA A 77 -0.46 -5.77 18.50
CA ALA A 77 0.44 -6.87 18.14
C ALA A 77 0.35 -7.97 19.22
N PRO A 78 0.23 -9.25 18.84
CA PRO A 78 0.22 -10.33 19.80
C PRO A 78 1.54 -10.35 20.57
N GLU A 79 1.48 -10.59 21.87
CA GLU A 79 2.68 -10.78 22.68
C GLU A 79 3.47 -11.98 22.14
N PRO A 80 4.79 -11.86 21.90
CA PRO A 80 5.61 -12.97 21.44
C PRO A 80 5.63 -14.07 22.51
N GLN A 81 5.00 -15.21 22.22
CA GLN A 81 5.14 -16.38 23.06
C GLN A 81 6.37 -17.16 22.63
N ALA A 82 7.29 -17.37 23.57
CA ALA A 82 8.41 -18.27 23.34
C ALA A 82 7.88 -19.69 23.10
N PRO A 83 8.41 -20.43 22.10
CA PRO A 83 8.10 -21.84 21.96
C PRO A 83 8.51 -22.59 23.23
N LYS A 84 7.80 -23.66 23.55
CA LYS A 84 8.18 -24.54 24.67
C LYS A 84 9.61 -25.04 24.45
N PRO A 85 10.44 -25.14 25.50
CA PRO A 85 11.79 -25.67 25.36
C PRO A 85 11.72 -27.09 24.78
N ALA A 86 12.46 -27.33 23.70
CA ALA A 86 12.57 -28.66 23.12
C ALA A 86 13.34 -29.57 24.09
N GLY A 87 12.81 -30.77 24.35
CA GLY A 87 13.48 -31.76 25.22
C GLY A 87 14.74 -32.36 24.59
N TYR A 88 14.94 -32.19 23.28
CA TYR A 88 16.12 -32.63 22.56
C TYR A 88 16.26 -31.81 21.25
N TYR A 89 17.49 -31.69 20.77
CA TYR A 89 17.79 -31.13 19.45
C TYR A 89 18.27 -32.26 18.55
N VAL A 90 17.76 -32.33 17.33
CA VAL A 90 18.29 -33.24 16.31
C VAL A 90 19.43 -32.50 15.61
N MET A 91 20.66 -32.92 15.87
CA MET A 91 21.79 -32.50 15.04
C MET A 91 21.65 -33.18 13.69
N THR A 92 21.49 -32.40 12.63
CA THR A 92 21.67 -32.91 11.27
C THR A 92 23.11 -33.41 11.16
N PRO A 93 23.34 -34.67 10.72
CA PRO A 93 24.70 -35.13 10.49
C PRO A 93 25.38 -34.21 9.49
N GLU A 94 26.65 -33.91 9.74
CA GLU A 94 27.48 -33.13 8.84
C GLU A 94 27.48 -33.82 7.46
N PRO A 95 27.29 -33.09 6.34
CA PRO A 95 27.26 -33.69 5.03
C PRO A 95 28.58 -34.43 4.79
N VAL A 96 28.50 -35.71 4.45
CA VAL A 96 29.68 -36.52 4.13
C VAL A 96 30.29 -35.95 2.85
N PRO A 97 31.57 -35.52 2.84
CA PRO A 97 32.19 -35.02 1.63
C PRO A 97 32.20 -36.14 0.57
N ASP A 98 31.50 -35.92 -0.52
CA ASP A 98 31.31 -36.83 -1.65
C ASP A 98 32.53 -36.91 -2.58
N GLY A 99 33.70 -36.49 -2.10
CA GLY A 99 34.93 -36.40 -2.89
C GLY A 99 34.84 -35.41 -4.05
N GLY A 100 33.76 -34.62 -4.11
CA GLY A 100 33.57 -33.52 -5.04
C GLY A 100 34.50 -32.38 -4.68
N THR A 101 35.35 -32.02 -5.63
CA THR A 101 36.28 -30.89 -5.67
C THR A 101 35.93 -29.78 -4.69
N LEU A 102 36.84 -29.53 -3.73
CA LEU A 102 36.81 -28.32 -2.90
C LEU A 102 36.72 -27.10 -3.83
N VAL A 103 35.54 -26.49 -3.92
CA VAL A 103 35.44 -25.12 -4.43
C VAL A 103 36.04 -24.26 -3.33
N GLN A 104 37.35 -24.03 -3.45
CA GLN A 104 38.05 -23.07 -2.63
C GLN A 104 37.52 -21.70 -3.00
N VAL A 105 36.53 -21.21 -2.25
CA VAL A 105 36.17 -19.81 -2.24
C VAL A 105 37.25 -19.10 -1.43
N TYR A 106 38.42 -18.89 -2.04
CA TYR A 106 39.32 -17.87 -1.55
C TYR A 106 38.75 -16.52 -1.98
N GLY A 107 38.42 -15.69 -1.00
CA GLY A 107 38.26 -14.26 -1.23
C GLY A 107 39.59 -13.69 -1.73
N GLU A 108 39.54 -13.00 -2.85
CA GLU A 108 40.60 -12.09 -3.28
C GLU A 108 40.37 -10.73 -2.61
N GLU A 109 41.40 -10.27 -1.90
CA GLU A 109 41.59 -8.86 -1.49
C GLU A 109 42.07 -8.01 -2.68
#